data_AF-A0A9D5CZU9-F1
#
_entry.id   AF-A0A9D5CZU9-F1
#
_cell.length_a   1.000
_cell.length_b   1.000
_cell.length_c   1.000
_cell.angle_alpha   90.00
_cell.angle_beta   90.00
_cell.angle_gamma   90.00
#
_symmetry.space_group_name_H-M   'P 1'
#
loop_
_entity.id
_entity.type
_entity.pdbx_description
1 polymer ?
#
loop_
_entity_poly.entity_id
_entity_poly.type
_entity_poly.pdbx_seq_one_letter_code
_entity_poly.pdbx_strand_id
1 'polypeptide(L)'
;MSGDATPVAGNTVRPNENNTQTLPLNTSPPSSNSVRPVREKKRKREGNTQVINNLIDVVEKVVDAIKNPTHWSELLYERVMELDGFPDGLLEDVLDHLQGHEKDARSFMVKKKASRKAWVQKFYMAMMTPLEESRHQTG
;
A
#
# COMPACT_ATOMS: atom_id res chain seq x y z
N MET A 1 -1.00 -22.72 -54.92
CA MET A 1 -0.22 -23.50 -53.93
C MET A 1 -1.05 -23.47 -52.65
N SER A 2 -2.10 -24.28 -52.53
CA SER A 2 -2.10 -25.72 -52.20
C SER A 2 -1.54 -25.96 -50.79
N GLY A 3 -2.43 -26.36 -49.87
CA GLY A 3 -2.07 -26.87 -48.54
C GLY A 3 -3.17 -26.64 -47.49
N ASP A 4 -4.05 -27.62 -47.36
CA ASP A 4 -5.28 -27.69 -46.55
C ASP A 4 -5.04 -28.37 -45.17
N ALA A 5 -6.09 -28.31 -44.32
CA ALA A 5 -6.41 -29.17 -43.16
C ALA A 5 -6.01 -28.75 -41.71
N THR A 6 -7.01 -28.25 -40.97
CA THR A 6 -7.31 -28.59 -39.55
C THR A 6 -7.78 -30.07 -39.42
N PRO A 7 -8.03 -30.72 -38.25
CA PRO A 7 -7.87 -30.36 -36.81
C PRO A 7 -7.37 -31.52 -35.88
N VAL A 8 -7.39 -31.25 -34.55
CA VAL A 8 -7.75 -32.16 -33.42
C VAL A 8 -6.77 -33.24 -32.87
N ALA A 9 -6.57 -33.13 -31.55
CA ALA A 9 -6.43 -34.12 -30.48
C ALA A 9 -5.73 -35.48 -30.69
N GLY A 10 -4.83 -35.75 -29.73
CA GLY A 10 -4.67 -37.06 -29.13
C GLY A 10 -3.28 -37.66 -29.30
N ASN A 11 -2.59 -37.90 -28.19
CA ASN A 11 -1.93 -39.19 -27.98
C ASN A 11 -1.65 -39.40 -26.49
N THR A 12 -2.52 -40.22 -25.90
CA THR A 12 -2.27 -41.02 -24.70
C THR A 12 -1.40 -42.22 -25.11
N VAL A 13 -0.44 -42.62 -24.27
CA VAL A 13 -0.18 -43.99 -23.76
C VAL A 13 1.30 -44.16 -23.33
N ARG A 14 1.46 -44.58 -22.06
CA ARG A 14 2.63 -45.14 -21.32
C ARG A 14 3.12 -46.48 -21.96
N PRO A 15 3.94 -47.38 -21.34
CA PRO A 15 4.83 -47.35 -20.16
C PRO A 15 6.24 -47.96 -20.43
N ASN A 16 7.16 -47.91 -19.45
CA ASN A 16 8.25 -48.89 -19.30
C ASN A 16 8.69 -48.87 -17.82
N GLU A 17 8.18 -49.73 -16.95
CA GLU A 17 8.70 -51.07 -16.61
C GLU A 17 10.19 -51.07 -16.27
N ASN A 18 10.50 -51.19 -14.97
CA ASN A 18 11.66 -51.97 -14.54
C ASN A 18 11.26 -52.87 -13.38
N ASN A 19 11.11 -54.11 -13.79
CA ASN A 19 10.86 -55.34 -13.09
C ASN A 19 12.00 -55.68 -12.12
N THR A 20 11.69 -56.17 -10.93
CA THR A 20 12.48 -57.27 -10.36
C THR A 20 11.53 -58.22 -9.64
N GLN A 21 11.55 -59.46 -10.16
CA GLN A 21 10.73 -60.60 -9.81
C GLN A 21 10.95 -61.06 -8.37
N THR A 22 9.88 -61.57 -7.75
CA THR A 22 9.91 -62.83 -6.99
C THR A 22 8.49 -63.36 -6.85
N LEU A 23 8.19 -64.49 -7.50
CA LEU A 23 7.07 -65.39 -7.17
C LEU A 23 7.64 -66.47 -6.23
N PRO A 24 6.86 -66.99 -5.26
CA PRO A 24 6.05 -68.16 -5.64
C PRO A 24 4.69 -68.31 -4.94
N LEU A 25 3.88 -69.16 -5.59
CA LEU A 25 2.85 -70.07 -5.07
C LEU A 25 1.48 -69.51 -4.64
N ASN A 26 0.54 -69.68 -5.58
CA ASN A 26 -0.77 -70.34 -5.42
C ASN A 26 -1.33 -70.49 -3.99
N THR A 27 -2.50 -69.90 -3.73
CA THR A 27 -3.73 -70.54 -3.23
C THR A 27 -4.71 -69.43 -2.83
N SER A 28 -5.82 -69.25 -3.56
CA SER A 28 -7.00 -68.58 -3.00
C SER A 28 -7.76 -69.57 -2.12
N PRO A 29 -8.38 -69.14 -1.01
CA PRO A 29 -9.83 -68.94 -1.05
C PRO A 29 -10.30 -67.69 -0.26
N PRO A 30 -11.58 -67.31 -0.39
CA PRO A 30 -12.05 -65.93 -0.29
C PRO A 30 -12.38 -65.55 1.16
N SER A 31 -12.08 -64.32 1.57
CA SER A 31 -12.76 -63.80 2.75
C SER A 31 -12.74 -62.28 2.89
N SER A 32 -13.97 -61.78 2.97
CA SER A 32 -14.44 -60.66 3.78
C SER A 32 -14.13 -59.23 3.34
N ASN A 33 -15.22 -58.55 3.00
CA ASN A 33 -15.37 -57.11 2.86
C ASN A 33 -14.73 -56.36 4.05
N SER A 34 -13.85 -55.41 3.76
CA SER A 34 -13.70 -54.22 4.59
C SER A 34 -13.24 -53.06 3.71
N VAL A 35 -14.17 -52.47 2.96
CA VAL A 35 -14.00 -51.12 2.44
C VAL A 35 -13.89 -50.19 3.65
N ARG A 36 -12.66 -49.90 4.08
CA ARG A 36 -12.41 -48.85 5.07
C ARG A 36 -12.78 -47.52 4.40
N PRO A 37 -13.70 -46.70 4.95
CA PRO A 37 -13.88 -45.36 4.44
C PRO A 37 -12.62 -44.57 4.76
N VAL A 38 -11.88 -44.19 3.71
CA VAL A 38 -10.83 -43.17 3.81
C VAL A 38 -11.53 -41.91 4.28
N ARG A 39 -11.36 -41.59 5.57
CA ARG A 39 -11.86 -40.34 6.14
C ARG A 39 -11.03 -39.21 5.56
N GLU A 40 -11.49 -38.63 4.45
CA GLU A 40 -10.94 -37.39 3.92
C GLU A 40 -11.12 -36.29 4.96
N LYS A 41 -10.05 -35.97 5.69
CA LYS A 41 -9.99 -34.77 6.50
C LYS A 41 -10.01 -33.57 5.55
N LYS A 42 -11.19 -33.00 5.31
CA LYS A 42 -11.36 -31.65 4.77
C LYS A 42 -10.58 -30.69 5.67
N ARG A 43 -9.39 -30.28 5.24
CA ARG A 43 -8.66 -29.19 5.90
C ARG A 43 -9.46 -27.91 5.69
N LYS A 44 -9.99 -27.33 6.79
CA LYS A 44 -10.67 -26.04 6.80
C LYS A 44 -9.74 -24.98 6.18
N ARG A 45 -10.11 -24.49 5.00
CA ARG A 45 -9.53 -23.30 4.34
C ARG A 45 -10.01 -21.97 4.96
N GLU A 46 -10.68 -22.01 6.11
CA GLU A 46 -11.32 -20.82 6.72
C GLU A 46 -10.32 -19.84 7.36
N GLY A 47 -9.16 -20.31 7.83
CA GLY A 47 -8.16 -19.42 8.42
C GLY A 47 -7.54 -18.46 7.40
N ASN A 48 -7.40 -18.88 6.14
CA ASN A 48 -6.71 -18.10 5.13
C ASN A 48 -7.60 -16.98 4.55
N THR A 49 -8.90 -17.24 4.38
CA THR A 49 -9.86 -16.23 3.90
C THR A 49 -10.08 -15.11 4.91
N GLN A 50 -10.08 -15.42 6.21
CA GLN A 50 -10.21 -14.39 7.25
C GLN A 50 -9.00 -13.46 7.30
N VAL A 51 -7.79 -14.00 7.16
CA VAL A 51 -6.55 -13.20 7.09
C VAL A 51 -6.55 -12.31 5.85
N ILE A 52 -7.01 -12.82 4.70
CA ILE A 52 -7.11 -12.05 3.46
C ILE A 52 -8.13 -10.89 3.61
N ASN A 53 -9.30 -11.15 4.19
CA ASN A 53 -10.31 -10.10 4.40
C ASN A 53 -9.80 -9.01 5.35
N ASN A 54 -9.11 -9.40 6.44
CA ASN A 54 -8.49 -8.44 7.34
C ASN A 54 -7.42 -7.60 6.63
N LEU A 55 -6.64 -8.20 5.71
CA LEU A 55 -5.65 -7.46 4.94
C LEU A 55 -6.32 -6.47 3.98
N ILE A 56 -7.42 -6.85 3.33
CA ILE A 56 -8.19 -5.97 2.45
C ILE A 56 -8.71 -4.76 3.24
N ASP A 57 -9.31 -4.98 4.42
CA ASP A 57 -9.80 -3.89 5.30
C ASP A 57 -8.67 -2.93 5.71
N VAL A 58 -7.47 -3.45 6.00
CA VAL A 58 -6.31 -2.62 6.34
C VAL A 58 -5.84 -1.81 5.13
N VAL A 59 -5.80 -2.42 3.96
CA VAL A 59 -5.39 -1.75 2.72
C VAL A 59 -6.40 -0.66 2.33
N GLU A 60 -7.70 -0.92 2.44
CA GLU A 60 -8.74 0.10 2.19
C GLU A 60 -8.59 1.31 3.11
N LYS A 61 -8.38 1.10 4.41
CA LYS A 61 -8.14 2.20 5.37
C LYS A 61 -6.89 3.02 5.04
N VAL A 62 -5.82 2.37 4.61
CA VAL A 62 -4.58 3.06 4.19
C VAL A 62 -4.82 3.85 2.91
N VAL A 63 -5.53 3.26 1.94
CA VAL A 63 -5.88 3.92 0.68
C VAL A 63 -6.78 5.14 0.95
N ASP A 64 -7.75 5.03 1.85
CA ASP A 64 -8.62 6.15 2.23
C ASP A 64 -7.86 7.25 2.97
N ALA A 65 -6.91 6.89 3.85
CA ALA A 65 -6.05 7.86 4.52
C ALA A 65 -5.11 8.59 3.53
N ILE A 66 -4.67 7.92 2.46
CA ILE A 66 -3.88 8.54 1.39
C ILE A 66 -4.75 9.41 0.49
N LYS A 67 -5.99 8.97 0.21
CA LYS A 67 -6.93 9.66 -0.70
C LYS A 67 -7.60 10.88 -0.09
N ASN A 68 -7.68 10.98 1.24
CA ASN A 68 -8.34 12.08 1.94
C ASN A 68 -7.30 13.10 2.46
N PRO A 69 -6.82 14.05 1.63
CA PRO A 69 -5.91 15.11 2.05
C PRO A 69 -6.54 16.04 3.09
N THR A 70 -7.85 15.95 3.31
CA THR A 70 -8.60 16.71 4.31
C THR A 70 -7.97 16.59 5.70
N HIS A 71 -7.52 15.38 6.07
CA HIS A 71 -6.85 15.15 7.36
C HIS A 71 -5.52 15.93 7.46
N TRP A 72 -4.81 16.11 6.35
CA TRP A 72 -3.56 16.86 6.36
C TRP A 72 -3.80 18.37 6.47
N SER A 73 -4.80 18.90 5.76
CA SER A 73 -5.15 20.31 5.81
C SER A 73 -5.66 20.74 7.19
N GLU A 74 -6.48 19.89 7.84
CA GLU A 74 -6.96 20.11 9.20
C GLU A 74 -5.81 20.11 10.21
N LEU A 75 -4.92 19.10 10.13
CA LEU A 75 -3.74 19.06 11.00
C LEU A 75 -2.80 20.24 10.79
N LEU A 76 -2.64 20.71 9.54
CA LEU A 76 -1.84 21.89 9.24
C LEU A 76 -2.45 23.15 9.86
N TYR A 77 -3.77 23.32 9.72
CA TYR A 77 -4.52 24.40 10.35
C TYR A 77 -4.29 24.41 11.87
N GLU A 78 -4.50 23.27 12.54
CA GLU A 78 -4.27 23.15 13.99
C GLU A 78 -2.84 23.55 14.37
N ARG A 79 -1.83 23.07 13.63
CA ARG A 79 -0.42 23.37 13.94
C ARG A 79 -0.02 24.82 13.72
N VAL A 80 -0.68 25.53 12.81
CA VAL A 80 -0.48 26.96 12.59
C VAL A 80 -1.20 27.75 13.68
N MET A 81 -2.44 27.40 14.01
CA MET A 81 -3.25 28.08 15.02
C MET A 81 -2.77 27.84 16.46
N GLU A 82 -2.03 26.77 16.72
CA GLU A 82 -1.33 26.55 17.99
C GLU A 82 -0.23 27.61 18.29
N LEU A 83 0.19 28.42 17.31
CA LEU A 83 1.30 29.35 17.46
C LEU A 83 0.87 30.66 18.14
N ASP A 84 1.00 30.69 19.46
CA ASP A 84 0.71 31.91 20.23
C ASP A 84 1.70 33.05 19.93
N GLY A 85 1.22 34.29 19.94
CA GLY A 85 2.03 35.50 19.83
C GLY A 85 2.17 36.07 18.41
N PHE A 86 1.38 35.57 17.46
CA PHE A 86 1.23 36.15 16.12
C PHE A 86 -0.21 36.63 15.93
N PRO A 87 -0.44 37.69 15.14
CA PRO A 87 -1.79 38.11 14.80
C PRO A 87 -2.46 37.08 13.89
N ASP A 88 -3.77 36.87 14.07
CA ASP A 88 -4.54 35.86 13.33
C ASP A 88 -4.41 36.02 11.81
N GLY A 89 -4.43 37.26 11.31
CA GLY A 89 -4.23 37.53 9.87
C GLY A 89 -2.88 37.05 9.33
N LEU A 90 -1.80 37.12 10.13
CA LEU A 90 -0.51 36.57 9.71
C LEU A 90 -0.52 35.04 9.70
N LEU A 91 -1.25 34.42 10.64
CA LEU A 91 -1.39 32.97 10.69
C LEU A 91 -2.23 32.46 9.52
N GLU A 92 -3.25 33.20 9.10
CA GLU A 92 -4.01 32.95 7.87
C GLU A 92 -3.11 33.04 6.63
N ASP A 93 -2.32 34.11 6.49
CA ASP A 93 -1.37 34.26 5.36
C ASP A 93 -0.35 33.12 5.30
N VAL A 94 0.16 32.69 6.47
CA VAL A 94 1.05 31.53 6.59
C VAL A 94 0.35 30.26 6.15
N LEU A 95 -0.89 30.05 6.58
CA LEU A 95 -1.66 28.87 6.25
C LEU A 95 -1.88 28.79 4.73
N ASP A 96 -2.31 29.89 4.10
CA ASP A 96 -2.51 29.97 2.65
C ASP A 96 -1.21 29.68 1.89
N HIS A 97 -0.10 30.25 2.36
CA HIS A 97 1.22 29.97 1.78
C HIS A 97 1.59 28.49 1.90
N LEU A 98 1.42 27.89 3.08
CA LEU A 98 1.76 26.48 3.34
C LEU A 98 0.85 25.53 2.55
N GLN A 99 -0.44 25.84 2.40
CA GLN A 99 -1.35 25.07 1.55
C GLN A 99 -0.93 25.11 0.08
N GLY A 100 -0.44 26.26 -0.41
CA GLY A 100 0.13 26.38 -1.75
C GLY A 100 1.52 25.72 -1.93
N HIS A 101 2.28 25.56 -0.85
CA HIS A 101 3.65 25.06 -0.85
C HIS A 101 3.78 23.80 0.01
N GLU A 102 3.30 22.68 -0.53
CA GLU A 102 3.21 21.41 0.19
C GLU A 102 4.54 20.94 0.81
N LYS A 103 5.67 21.19 0.13
CA LYS A 103 7.02 20.88 0.65
C LYS A 103 7.34 21.62 1.96
N ASP A 104 6.97 22.90 2.02
CA ASP A 104 7.21 23.75 3.17
C ASP A 104 6.24 23.39 4.29
N ALA A 105 4.98 23.08 3.96
CA ALA A 105 4.01 22.57 4.92
C ALA A 105 4.41 21.23 5.53
N ARG A 106 4.87 20.27 4.74
CA ARG A 106 5.42 19.00 5.26
C ARG A 106 6.62 19.26 6.20
N SER A 107 7.51 20.17 5.81
CA SER A 107 8.66 20.55 6.65
C SER A 107 8.25 21.28 7.93
N PHE A 108 7.19 22.08 7.87
CA PHE A 108 6.62 22.81 9.00
C PHE A 108 5.97 21.87 10.03
N MET A 109 5.23 20.86 9.56
CA MET A 109 4.55 19.87 10.40
C MET A 109 5.51 19.05 11.26
N VAL A 110 6.68 18.70 10.74
CA VAL A 110 7.70 17.90 11.46
C VAL A 110 8.46 18.73 12.50
N LYS A 111 8.54 20.04 12.34
CA LYS A 111 9.28 20.93 13.24
C LYS A 111 8.59 21.03 14.62
N LYS A 112 9.40 21.26 15.67
CA LYS A 112 8.92 21.59 17.02
C LYS A 112 8.31 23.00 17.04
N LYS A 113 7.43 23.30 18.01
CA LYS A 113 6.73 24.59 18.15
C LYS A 113 7.68 25.80 18.03
N ALA A 114 8.82 25.79 18.73
CA ALA A 114 9.80 26.88 18.66
C ALA A 114 10.36 27.12 17.25
N SER A 115 10.66 26.05 16.51
CA SER A 115 11.15 26.14 15.13
C SER A 115 10.07 26.60 14.15
N ARG A 116 8.79 26.27 14.43
CA ARG A 116 7.65 26.80 13.66
C ARG A 116 7.47 28.30 13.88
N LYS A 117 7.55 28.78 15.14
CA LYS A 117 7.51 30.22 15.44
C LYS A 117 8.62 30.99 14.71
N ALA A 118 9.86 30.47 14.75
CA ALA A 118 10.98 31.08 14.04
C ALA A 118 10.78 31.08 12.51
N TRP A 119 10.13 30.05 11.96
CA TRP A 119 9.79 30.00 10.55
C TRP A 119 8.75 31.07 10.19
N VAL A 120 7.68 31.22 10.98
CA VAL A 120 6.65 32.27 10.78
C VAL A 120 7.26 33.67 10.89
N GLN A 121 8.16 33.90 11.84
CA GLN A 121 8.87 35.17 11.94
C GLN A 121 9.68 35.48 10.68
N LYS A 122 10.41 34.49 10.14
CA LYS A 122 11.17 34.66 8.89
C LYS A 122 10.25 34.92 7.70
N PHE A 123 9.14 34.22 7.61
CA PHE A 123 8.12 34.43 6.59
C PHE A 123 7.58 35.85 6.63
N TYR A 124 7.21 36.32 7.82
CA TYR A 124 6.73 37.69 8.02
C TYR A 124 7.78 38.75 7.65
N MET A 125 9.04 38.55 8.06
CA MET A 125 10.14 39.44 7.70
C MET A 125 10.33 39.49 6.17
N ALA A 126 10.29 38.34 5.49
CA ALA A 126 10.42 38.27 4.04
C ALA A 126 9.26 38.96 3.31
N MET A 127 8.03 38.85 3.84
CA MET A 127 6.85 39.53 3.30
C MET A 127 6.92 41.05 3.49
N MET A 128 7.48 41.51 4.61
CA MET A 128 7.58 42.93 4.96
C MET A 128 8.80 43.64 4.38
N THR A 129 9.81 42.93 3.88
CA THR A 129 10.96 43.55 3.21
C THR A 129 10.65 43.79 1.74
N PRO A 130 10.45 45.05 1.29
CA PRO A 130 10.38 45.35 -0.13
C PRO A 130 11.76 45.12 -0.72
N LEU A 131 11.81 44.45 -1.87
CA LEU A 131 13.01 44.18 -2.65
C LEU A 131 13.80 45.49 -2.90
N GLU A 132 14.84 45.78 -2.11
CA GLU A 132 15.82 46.85 -2.41
C GLU A 132 16.81 46.38 -3.49
N GLU A 133 16.30 45.76 -4.56
CA GLU A 133 17.07 45.45 -5.77
C GLU A 133 16.69 46.43 -6.87
N SER A 134 17.06 47.70 -6.69
CA SER A 134 17.09 48.72 -7.74
C SER A 134 18.17 49.78 -7.50
N ARG A 135 19.34 49.37 -7.02
CA ARG A 135 20.48 50.28 -6.75
C ARG A 135 21.82 49.90 -7.37
N HIS A 136 21.82 49.08 -8.41
CA HIS A 136 22.98 48.93 -9.29
C HIS A 136 22.59 49.09 -10.76
N GLN A 137 22.10 50.28 -11.10
CA GLN A 137 22.09 50.75 -12.49
C GLN A 137 22.33 52.26 -12.54
N THR A 138 23.53 52.70 -12.15
CA THR A 138 24.14 53.97 -12.60
C THR A 138 25.64 53.91 -12.33
N GLY A 139 26.44 53.98 -13.39
CA GLY A 139 27.90 54.07 -13.34
C GLY A 139 28.52 53.45 -14.58
#